data_AF-A0A8J6UMU5-F1
#
_entry.id   AF-A0A8J6UMU5-F1
#
_cell.length_a   1.000
_cell.length_b   1.000
_cell.length_c   1.000
_cell.angle_alpha   90.00
_cell.angle_beta   90.00
_cell.angle_gamma   90.00
#
_symmetry.space_group_name_H-M   'P 1'
#
loop_
_entity.id
_entity.type
_entity.pdbx_description
1 polymer ?
#
loop_
_entity_poly.entity_id
_entity_poly.type
_entity_poly.pdbx_seq_one_letter_code
_entity_poly.pdbx_strand_id
1 'polypeptide(L)'
;MVSKDELQSNLKEKFDINKNISQALTKEECERLFELLCNEPTAVKLVGSYAEKNSSLGHNNASYARARNQVQRKFEVLQAEHLQLEKSIESIEAAKATLENKKRILEEEQKQLEAEVQGLSLTNQSLNFDVQTLTNQNDELIVANTQLKKENKDLKNIVDQIRLRLARDTKMLLQYEDSEVKKAVIRLFRWTLG
;
A
#
# COMPACT_ATOMS: atom_id res chain seq x y z
N MET A 1 -82.68 -28.31 40.95
CA MET A 1 -82.39 -28.02 39.52
C MET A 1 -80.89 -27.85 39.39
N VAL A 2 -80.27 -28.52 38.42
CA VAL A 2 -78.83 -28.43 38.17
C VAL A 2 -78.46 -26.98 37.77
N SER A 3 -77.33 -26.48 38.24
CA SER A 3 -76.85 -25.13 37.88
C SER A 3 -76.31 -25.10 36.45
N LYS A 4 -76.33 -23.92 35.79
CA LYS A 4 -75.73 -23.75 34.46
C LYS A 4 -74.25 -24.15 34.44
N ASP A 5 -73.51 -23.81 35.50
CA ASP A 5 -72.08 -24.15 35.62
C ASP A 5 -71.83 -25.65 35.80
N GLU A 6 -72.75 -26.35 36.47
CA GLU A 6 -72.75 -27.80 36.61
C GLU A 6 -73.06 -28.49 35.28
N LEU A 7 -74.03 -27.99 34.51
CA LEU A 7 -74.34 -28.50 33.16
C LEU A 7 -73.17 -28.30 32.19
N GLN A 8 -72.54 -27.13 32.21
CA GLN A 8 -71.36 -26.85 31.40
C GLN A 8 -70.15 -27.72 31.77
N SER A 9 -69.99 -28.02 33.06
CA SER A 9 -68.91 -28.90 33.53
C SER A 9 -69.18 -30.36 33.14
N ASN A 10 -70.43 -30.82 33.23
CA ASN A 10 -70.84 -32.13 32.73
C ASN A 10 -70.70 -32.27 31.20
N LEU A 11 -71.07 -31.24 30.41
CA LEU A 11 -70.88 -31.23 28.96
C LEU A 11 -69.40 -31.28 28.56
N LYS A 12 -68.52 -30.65 29.36
CA LYS A 12 -67.08 -30.72 29.18
C LYS A 12 -66.51 -32.09 29.57
N GLU A 13 -66.86 -32.62 30.74
CA GLU A 13 -66.30 -33.88 31.24
C GLU A 13 -66.80 -35.12 30.49
N LYS A 14 -68.06 -35.12 30.02
CA LYS A 14 -68.65 -36.29 29.37
C LYS A 14 -68.57 -36.27 27.84
N PHE A 15 -68.52 -35.08 27.23
CA PHE A 15 -68.60 -34.93 25.78
C PHE A 15 -67.49 -34.03 25.20
N ASP A 16 -66.49 -33.64 26.01
CA ASP A 16 -65.36 -32.77 25.63
C ASP A 16 -65.77 -31.42 25.01
N ILE A 17 -66.98 -30.94 25.31
CA ILE A 17 -67.46 -29.65 24.81
C ILE A 17 -66.80 -28.52 25.60
N ASN A 18 -66.02 -27.70 24.89
CA ASN A 18 -65.28 -26.60 25.50
C ASN A 18 -66.23 -25.59 26.19
N LYS A 19 -65.87 -25.14 27.39
CA LYS A 19 -66.61 -24.11 28.14
C LYS A 19 -66.82 -22.82 27.34
N ASN A 20 -65.90 -22.44 26.45
CA ASN A 20 -66.07 -21.26 25.60
C ASN A 20 -67.26 -21.39 24.62
N ILE A 21 -67.66 -22.62 24.28
CA ILE A 21 -68.81 -22.90 23.41
C ILE A 21 -70.09 -22.89 24.25
N SER A 22 -70.07 -23.53 25.42
CA SER A 22 -71.25 -23.64 26.28
C SER A 22 -71.52 -22.40 27.13
N GLN A 23 -70.57 -21.47 27.25
CA GLN A 23 -70.73 -20.19 27.94
C GLN A 23 -71.72 -19.25 27.23
N ALA A 24 -71.72 -19.28 25.90
CA ALA A 24 -72.63 -18.50 25.06
C ALA A 24 -74.08 -19.01 25.09
N LEU A 25 -74.30 -20.25 25.55
CA LEU A 25 -75.63 -20.87 25.64
C LEU A 25 -76.35 -20.45 26.93
N THR A 26 -77.67 -20.30 26.85
CA THR A 26 -78.56 -20.16 28.01
C THR A 26 -78.64 -21.47 28.79
N LYS A 27 -79.21 -21.44 30.00
CA LYS A 27 -79.31 -22.64 30.85
C LYS A 27 -80.18 -23.70 30.18
N GLU A 28 -81.32 -23.28 29.63
CA GLU A 28 -82.28 -24.12 28.94
C GLU A 28 -81.68 -24.77 27.68
N GLU A 29 -80.82 -24.04 26.96
CA GLU A 29 -80.09 -24.57 25.81
C GLU A 29 -79.03 -25.60 26.22
N CYS A 30 -78.34 -25.41 27.34
CA CYS A 30 -77.42 -26.41 27.90
C CYS A 30 -78.16 -27.69 28.33
N GLU A 31 -79.35 -27.57 28.93
CA GLU A 31 -80.19 -28.71 29.31
C GLU A 31 -80.65 -29.51 28.09
N ARG A 32 -81.18 -28.82 27.06
CA ARG A 32 -81.58 -29.46 25.79
C ARG A 32 -80.42 -30.15 25.07
N LEU A 33 -79.26 -29.51 25.04
CA LEU A 33 -78.05 -30.07 24.44
C LEU A 33 -77.59 -31.33 25.19
N PHE A 34 -77.65 -31.31 26.53
CA PHE A 34 -77.30 -32.47 27.35
C PHE A 34 -78.26 -33.65 27.12
N GLU A 35 -79.58 -33.39 27.10
CA GLU A 35 -80.58 -34.41 26.79
C GLU A 35 -80.41 -35.01 25.39
N LEU A 36 -80.15 -34.18 24.38
CA LEU A 36 -79.91 -34.63 23.00
C LEU A 36 -78.68 -35.54 22.91
N LEU A 37 -77.58 -35.16 23.58
CA LEU A 37 -76.35 -35.96 23.58
C LEU A 37 -76.48 -37.25 24.40
N CYS A 38 -77.34 -37.29 25.42
CA CYS A 38 -77.64 -38.53 26.15
C CYS A 38 -78.51 -39.50 25.33
N ASN A 39 -79.38 -38.98 24.46
CA ASN A 39 -80.38 -39.78 23.75
C ASN A 39 -79.99 -40.14 22.30
N GLU A 40 -79.08 -39.38 21.66
CA GLU A 40 -78.62 -39.62 20.29
C GLU A 40 -77.13 -40.00 20.19
N PRO A 41 -76.80 -41.29 20.01
CA PRO A 41 -75.40 -41.74 19.86
C PRO A 41 -74.69 -41.17 18.62
N THR A 42 -75.42 -40.85 17.56
CA THR A 42 -74.90 -40.24 16.33
C THR A 42 -74.42 -38.81 16.56
N ALA A 43 -75.15 -38.03 17.36
CA ALA A 43 -74.76 -36.68 17.76
C ALA A 43 -73.47 -36.70 18.60
N VAL A 44 -73.34 -37.67 19.52
CA VAL A 44 -72.11 -37.86 20.32
C VAL A 44 -70.90 -38.17 19.43
N LYS A 45 -71.04 -39.07 18.44
CA LYS A 45 -69.95 -39.38 17.49
C LYS A 45 -69.53 -38.16 16.67
N LEU A 46 -70.49 -37.34 16.26
CA LEU A 46 -70.23 -36.10 15.52
C LEU A 46 -69.47 -35.09 16.39
N VAL A 47 -69.90 -34.88 17.63
CA VAL A 47 -69.20 -34.01 18.61
C VAL A 47 -67.78 -34.50 18.85
N GLY A 48 -67.57 -35.81 19.04
CA GLY A 48 -66.23 -36.40 19.17
C GLY A 48 -65.35 -36.14 17.94
N SER A 49 -65.87 -36.37 16.73
CA SER A 49 -65.13 -36.10 15.49
C SER A 49 -64.74 -34.61 15.34
N TYR A 50 -65.63 -33.69 15.70
CA TYR A 50 -65.32 -32.26 15.72
C TYR A 50 -64.30 -31.90 16.80
N ALA A 51 -64.38 -32.49 18.00
CA ALA A 51 -63.42 -32.26 19.08
C ALA A 51 -62.00 -32.73 18.69
N GLU A 52 -61.89 -33.91 18.09
CA GLU A 52 -60.63 -34.44 17.55
C GLU A 52 -60.07 -33.54 16.44
N LYS A 53 -60.92 -33.14 15.47
CA LYS A 53 -60.50 -32.27 14.38
C LYS A 53 -60.04 -30.90 14.90
N ASN A 54 -60.75 -30.33 15.87
CA ASN A 54 -60.41 -29.04 16.45
C ASN A 54 -59.09 -29.11 17.24
N SER A 55 -58.85 -30.22 17.95
CA SER A 55 -57.58 -30.49 18.63
C SER A 55 -56.42 -30.60 17.64
N SER A 56 -56.62 -31.30 16.52
CA SER A 56 -55.64 -31.40 15.43
C SER A 56 -55.35 -30.03 14.79
N LEU A 57 -56.38 -29.22 14.53
CA LEU A 57 -56.21 -27.86 14.00
C LEU A 57 -55.47 -26.95 14.99
N GLY A 58 -55.77 -27.04 16.28
CA GLY A 58 -55.05 -26.31 17.33
C GLY A 58 -53.56 -26.68 17.37
N HIS A 59 -53.26 -27.98 17.30
CA HIS A 59 -51.87 -28.46 17.24
C HIS A 59 -51.14 -27.96 15.99
N ASN A 60 -51.78 -28.05 14.82
CA ASN A 60 -51.20 -27.59 13.56
C ASN A 60 -50.96 -26.08 13.58
N ASN A 61 -51.92 -25.29 14.04
CA ASN A 61 -51.76 -23.83 14.16
C ASN A 61 -50.60 -23.47 15.10
N ALA A 62 -50.46 -24.14 16.24
CA ALA A 62 -49.33 -23.94 17.13
C ALA A 62 -48.00 -24.30 16.46
N SER A 63 -47.97 -25.38 15.68
CA SER A 63 -46.80 -25.81 14.91
C SER A 63 -46.41 -24.77 13.85
N TYR A 64 -47.36 -24.31 13.04
CA TYR A 64 -47.12 -23.31 12.01
C TYR A 64 -46.70 -21.95 12.60
N ALA A 65 -47.29 -21.54 13.74
CA ALA A 65 -46.88 -20.33 14.44
C ALA A 65 -45.41 -20.41 14.89
N ARG A 66 -44.99 -21.55 15.45
CA ARG A 66 -43.58 -21.79 15.83
C ARG A 66 -42.65 -21.76 14.62
N ALA A 67 -43.00 -22.46 13.55
CA ALA A 67 -42.22 -22.50 12.32
C ALA A 67 -42.07 -21.10 11.70
N ARG A 68 -43.18 -20.34 11.62
CA ARG A 68 -43.17 -18.96 11.11
C ARG A 68 -42.25 -18.07 11.93
N ASN A 69 -42.34 -18.13 13.26
CA ASN A 69 -41.48 -17.33 14.13
C ASN A 69 -40.00 -17.69 13.98
N GLN A 70 -39.68 -18.98 13.80
CA GLN A 70 -38.31 -19.41 13.57
C GLN A 70 -37.76 -18.90 12.23
N VAL A 71 -38.55 -19.00 11.15
CA VAL A 71 -38.17 -18.49 9.83
C VAL A 71 -38.00 -16.98 9.86
N GLN A 72 -38.92 -16.26 10.51
CA GLN A 72 -38.84 -14.81 10.64
C GLN A 72 -37.54 -14.36 11.32
N ARG A 73 -37.17 -14.99 12.44
CA ARG A 73 -35.91 -14.69 13.13
C ARG A 73 -34.69 -14.97 12.26
N LYS A 74 -34.70 -16.10 11.52
CA LYS A 74 -33.60 -16.41 10.59
C LYS A 74 -33.51 -15.38 9.48
N PHE A 75 -34.65 -14.96 8.93
CA PHE A 75 -34.69 -13.94 7.89
C PHE A 75 -34.12 -12.60 8.37
N GLU A 76 -34.49 -12.15 9.58
CA GLU A 76 -33.95 -10.92 10.17
C GLU A 76 -32.42 -10.98 10.37
N VAL A 77 -31.91 -12.13 10.82
CA VAL A 77 -30.45 -12.33 10.96
C VAL A 77 -29.76 -12.29 9.60
N LEU A 78 -30.26 -13.03 8.60
CA LEU A 78 -29.67 -13.01 7.26
C LEU A 78 -29.73 -11.61 6.63
N GLN A 79 -30.81 -10.86 6.85
CA GLN A 79 -30.92 -9.50 6.35
C GLN A 79 -29.87 -8.57 6.97
N ALA A 80 -29.63 -8.71 8.29
CA ALA A 80 -28.59 -7.94 8.97
C ALA A 80 -27.18 -8.33 8.47
N GLU A 81 -26.91 -9.62 8.29
CA GLU A 81 -25.63 -10.12 7.75
C GLU A 81 -25.41 -9.63 6.32
N HIS A 82 -26.44 -9.66 5.46
CA HIS A 82 -26.36 -9.17 4.09
C HIS A 82 -25.98 -7.69 4.05
N LEU A 83 -26.63 -6.86 4.87
CA LEU A 83 -26.33 -5.43 4.94
C LEU A 83 -24.90 -5.16 5.46
N GLN A 84 -24.40 -5.99 6.38
CA GLN A 84 -23.01 -5.89 6.83
C GLN A 84 -22.03 -6.28 5.73
N LEU A 85 -22.32 -7.34 4.97
CA LEU A 85 -21.50 -7.77 3.85
C LEU A 85 -21.47 -6.73 2.74
N GLU A 86 -22.60 -6.11 2.38
CA GLU A 86 -22.65 -5.02 1.40
C GLU A 86 -21.73 -3.86 1.80
N LYS A 87 -21.81 -3.40 3.07
CA LYS A 87 -20.93 -2.34 3.57
C LYS A 87 -19.45 -2.73 3.55
N SER A 88 -19.15 -4.00 3.86
CA SER A 88 -17.79 -4.52 3.80
C SER A 88 -17.25 -4.54 2.37
N ILE A 89 -18.07 -4.96 1.41
CA ILE A 89 -17.74 -4.97 -0.02
C ILE A 89 -17.46 -3.55 -0.50
N GLU A 90 -18.35 -2.59 -0.21
CA GLU A 90 -18.16 -1.18 -0.57
C GLU A 90 -16.84 -0.62 -0.01
N SER A 91 -16.53 -0.93 1.25
CA SER A 91 -15.27 -0.50 1.87
C SER A 91 -14.04 -1.12 1.20
N ILE A 92 -14.12 -2.40 0.82
CA ILE A 92 -13.01 -3.10 0.13
C ILE A 92 -12.83 -2.54 -1.28
N GLU A 93 -13.91 -2.26 -2.00
CA GLU A 93 -13.85 -1.66 -3.34
C GLU A 93 -13.23 -0.26 -3.30
N ALA A 94 -13.60 0.57 -2.33
CA ALA A 94 -12.99 1.89 -2.13
C ALA A 94 -11.49 1.78 -1.78
N ALA A 95 -11.11 0.84 -0.93
CA ALA A 95 -9.70 0.58 -0.60
C ALA A 95 -8.92 0.10 -1.82
N LYS A 96 -9.50 -0.79 -2.63
CA LYS A 96 -8.91 -1.30 -3.88
C LYS A 96 -8.64 -0.17 -4.87
N ALA A 97 -9.62 0.69 -5.12
CA ALA A 97 -9.46 1.85 -6.02
C ALA A 97 -8.33 2.79 -5.55
N THR A 98 -8.25 3.00 -4.23
CA THR A 98 -7.17 3.81 -3.62
C THR A 98 -5.80 3.17 -3.82
N LEU A 99 -5.69 1.85 -3.63
CA LEU A 99 -4.44 1.10 -3.82
C LEU A 99 -4.00 1.08 -5.29
N GLU A 100 -4.94 0.91 -6.23
CA GLU A 100 -4.63 0.97 -7.66
C GLU A 100 -4.08 2.34 -8.07
N ASN A 101 -4.66 3.43 -7.58
CA ASN A 101 -4.14 4.76 -7.86
C ASN A 101 -2.74 4.97 -7.26
N LYS A 102 -2.52 4.53 -6.01
CA LYS A 102 -1.19 4.58 -5.37
C LYS A 102 -0.15 3.79 -6.15
N LYS A 103 -0.51 2.58 -6.61
CA LYS A 103 0.37 1.74 -7.43
C LYS A 103 0.79 2.45 -8.71
N ARG A 104 -0.16 3.07 -9.42
CA ARG A 104 0.13 3.84 -10.64
C ARG A 104 1.08 5.01 -10.38
N ILE A 105 0.89 5.74 -9.27
CA ILE A 105 1.78 6.84 -8.89
C ILE A 105 3.20 6.32 -8.63
N LEU A 106 3.33 5.24 -7.86
CA LEU A 106 4.64 4.64 -7.56
C LEU A 106 5.33 4.10 -8.81
N GLU A 107 4.59 3.51 -9.77
CA GLU A 107 5.15 3.06 -11.05
C GLU A 107 5.69 4.24 -11.88
N GLU A 108 5.04 5.40 -11.82
CA GLU A 108 5.50 6.61 -12.50
C GLU A 108 6.74 7.21 -11.83
N GLU A 109 6.73 7.32 -10.50
CA GLU A 109 7.89 7.76 -9.71
C GLU A 109 9.10 6.85 -9.93
N GLN A 110 8.88 5.53 -9.98
CA GLN A 110 9.95 4.57 -10.25
C GLN A 110 10.58 4.81 -11.63
N LYS A 111 9.78 5.02 -12.67
CA LYS A 111 10.30 5.31 -14.01
C LYS A 111 11.10 6.61 -14.06
N GLN A 112 10.64 7.65 -13.34
CA GLN A 112 11.34 8.92 -13.26
C GLN A 112 12.70 8.76 -12.57
N LEU A 113 12.74 8.05 -11.44
CA LEU A 113 13.98 7.76 -10.73
C LEU A 113 14.94 6.90 -11.56
N GLU A 114 14.43 5.90 -12.29
CA GLU A 114 15.25 5.08 -13.19
C GLU A 114 15.88 5.93 -14.31
N ALA A 115 15.12 6.86 -14.90
CA ALA A 115 15.64 7.78 -15.90
C ALA A 115 16.70 8.74 -15.32
N GLU A 116 16.48 9.25 -14.10
CA GLU A 116 17.45 10.11 -13.41
C GLU A 116 18.75 9.37 -13.10
N VAL A 117 18.67 8.14 -12.59
CA VAL A 117 19.83 7.29 -12.32
C VAL A 117 20.62 7.00 -13.60
N GLN A 118 19.94 6.72 -14.71
CA GLN A 118 20.60 6.54 -16.01
C GLN A 118 21.31 7.82 -16.47
N GLY A 119 20.65 8.97 -16.33
CA GLY A 119 21.25 10.28 -16.64
C GLY A 119 22.50 10.55 -15.82
N LEU A 120 22.42 10.37 -14.51
CA LEU A 120 23.55 10.52 -13.60
C LEU A 120 24.68 9.56 -13.94
N SER A 121 24.37 8.30 -14.26
CA SER A 121 25.36 7.31 -14.68
C SER A 121 26.14 7.76 -15.93
N LEU A 122 25.44 8.27 -16.95
CA LEU A 122 26.08 8.80 -18.16
C LEU A 122 26.95 10.02 -17.87
N THR A 123 26.48 10.96 -17.05
CA THR A 123 27.30 12.12 -16.66
C THR A 123 28.55 11.72 -15.91
N ASN A 124 28.45 10.73 -15.02
CA ASN A 124 29.58 10.25 -14.24
C ASN A 124 30.61 9.54 -15.12
N GLN A 125 30.17 8.78 -16.14
CA GLN A 125 31.06 8.20 -17.15
C GLN A 125 31.80 9.28 -17.96
N SER A 126 31.10 10.34 -18.38
CA SER A 126 31.71 11.46 -19.09
C SER A 126 32.75 12.17 -18.23
N LEU A 127 32.40 12.50 -16.98
CA LEU A 127 33.31 13.15 -16.05
C LEU A 127 34.55 12.29 -15.76
N ASN A 128 34.37 10.97 -15.63
CA ASN A 128 35.49 10.06 -15.43
C ASN A 128 36.46 10.06 -16.65
N PHE A 129 35.93 10.11 -17.87
CA PHE A 129 36.74 10.26 -19.09
C PHE A 129 37.49 11.59 -19.13
N ASP A 130 36.83 12.68 -18.75
CA ASP A 130 37.44 14.02 -18.70
C ASP A 130 38.57 14.08 -17.66
N VAL A 131 38.35 13.49 -16.48
CA VAL A 131 39.38 13.38 -15.43
C VAL A 131 40.58 12.57 -15.91
N GLN A 132 40.37 11.45 -16.58
CA GLN A 132 41.46 10.65 -17.16
C GLN A 132 42.26 11.47 -18.19
N THR A 133 41.57 12.19 -19.07
CA THR A 133 42.20 13.04 -20.09
C THR A 133 43.05 14.14 -19.45
N LEU A 134 42.50 14.86 -18.46
CA LEU A 134 43.21 15.90 -17.73
C LEU A 134 44.41 15.35 -16.96
N THR A 135 44.29 14.14 -16.39
CA THR A 135 45.38 13.48 -15.68
C THR A 135 46.54 13.19 -16.64
N ASN A 136 46.27 12.61 -17.81
CA ASN A 136 47.28 12.35 -18.83
C ASN A 136 47.96 13.63 -19.31
N GLN A 137 47.18 14.68 -19.59
CA GLN A 137 47.73 15.98 -19.98
C GLN A 137 48.62 16.60 -18.90
N ASN A 138 48.23 16.46 -17.63
CA ASN A 138 49.04 16.95 -16.52
C ASN A 138 50.36 16.18 -16.41
N ASP A 139 50.33 14.85 -16.56
CA ASP A 139 51.53 14.02 -16.56
C ASP A 139 52.49 14.41 -17.71
N GLU A 140 51.97 14.66 -18.91
CA GLU A 140 52.75 15.17 -20.04
C GLU A 140 53.39 16.54 -19.73
N LEU A 141 52.63 17.46 -19.13
CA LEU A 141 53.15 18.77 -18.72
C LEU A 141 54.22 18.66 -17.64
N ILE A 142 54.07 17.74 -16.69
CA ILE A 142 55.09 17.46 -15.66
C ILE A 142 56.36 16.98 -16.34
N VAL A 143 56.28 16.01 -17.27
CA VAL A 143 57.43 15.50 -18.02
C VAL A 143 58.11 16.65 -18.79
N ALA A 144 57.35 17.42 -19.58
CA ALA A 144 57.89 18.55 -20.34
C ALA A 144 58.57 19.59 -19.42
N ASN A 145 57.97 19.91 -18.27
CA ASN A 145 58.54 20.84 -17.30
C ASN A 145 59.85 20.30 -16.70
N THR A 146 59.92 19.01 -16.37
CA THR A 146 61.16 18.39 -15.87
C THR A 146 62.28 18.43 -16.91
N GLN A 147 61.95 18.18 -18.18
CA GLN A 147 62.91 18.26 -19.29
C GLN A 147 63.41 19.70 -19.50
N LEU A 148 62.51 20.68 -19.54
CA LEU A 148 62.87 22.10 -19.65
C LEU A 148 63.74 22.58 -18.47
N LYS A 149 63.49 22.09 -17.25
CA LYS A 149 64.34 22.38 -16.08
C LYS A 149 65.75 21.83 -16.26
N LYS A 150 65.88 20.62 -16.81
CA LYS A 150 67.18 19.99 -17.10
C LYS A 150 67.93 20.78 -18.17
N GLU A 151 67.28 21.08 -19.29
CA GLU A 151 67.87 21.85 -20.39
C GLU A 151 68.28 23.26 -19.94
N ASN A 152 67.47 23.95 -19.14
CA ASN A 152 67.84 25.25 -18.57
C ASN A 152 69.08 25.16 -17.67
N LYS A 153 69.23 24.09 -16.88
CA LYS A 153 70.42 23.86 -16.07
C LYS A 153 71.65 23.62 -16.95
N ASP A 154 71.52 22.82 -17.99
CA ASP A 154 72.61 22.51 -18.92
C ASP A 154 73.04 23.77 -19.71
N LEU A 155 72.08 24.56 -20.21
CA LEU A 155 72.33 25.85 -20.85
C LEU A 155 73.04 26.82 -19.90
N LYS A 156 72.60 26.91 -18.64
CA LYS A 156 73.28 27.74 -17.63
C LYS A 156 74.73 27.31 -17.43
N ASN A 157 74.99 26.01 -17.33
CA ASN A 157 76.35 25.48 -17.22
C ASN A 157 77.21 25.84 -18.45
N ILE A 158 76.67 25.74 -19.66
CA ILE A 158 77.37 26.11 -20.90
C ILE A 158 77.67 27.62 -20.92
N VAL A 159 76.69 28.45 -20.57
CA VAL A 159 76.87 29.91 -20.49
C VAL A 159 77.95 30.27 -19.48
N ASP A 160 77.96 29.61 -18.31
CA ASP A 160 79.00 29.83 -17.29
C ASP A 160 80.38 29.36 -17.76
N GLN A 161 80.48 28.24 -18.49
CA GLN A 161 81.73 27.80 -19.12
C GLN A 161 82.24 28.79 -20.18
N ILE A 162 81.36 29.31 -21.03
CA ILE A 162 81.71 30.34 -22.03
C ILE A 162 82.20 31.60 -21.32
N ARG A 163 81.50 32.06 -20.28
CA ARG A 163 81.91 33.23 -19.48
C ARG A 163 83.30 33.03 -18.87
N LEU A 164 83.58 31.86 -18.28
CA LEU A 164 84.89 31.53 -17.71
C LEU A 164 85.99 31.49 -18.77
N ARG A 165 85.71 30.91 -19.95
CA ARG A 165 86.66 30.86 -21.07
C ARG A 165 86.96 32.26 -21.61
N LEU A 166 85.92 33.07 -21.86
CA LEU A 166 86.07 34.46 -22.28
C LEU A 166 86.87 35.28 -21.28
N ALA A 167 86.63 35.12 -19.97
CA ALA A 167 87.41 35.78 -18.93
C ALA A 167 88.90 35.38 -18.97
N ARG A 168 89.19 34.09 -19.20
CA ARG A 168 90.57 33.58 -19.35
C ARG A 168 91.24 34.13 -20.60
N ASP A 169 90.57 34.04 -21.75
CA ASP A 169 91.11 34.49 -23.04
C ASP A 169 91.34 36.00 -23.04
N THR A 170 90.43 36.77 -22.44
CA THR A 170 90.60 38.22 -22.22
C THR A 170 91.81 38.52 -21.33
N LYS A 171 92.00 37.77 -20.23
CA LYS A 171 93.18 37.93 -19.37
C LYS A 171 94.49 37.69 -20.13
N MET A 172 94.54 36.69 -21.01
CA MET A 172 95.71 36.43 -21.87
C MET A 172 95.93 37.56 -22.88
N LEU A 173 94.87 38.06 -23.53
CA LEU A 173 94.97 39.16 -24.49
C LEU A 173 95.45 40.47 -23.85
N LEU A 174 95.12 40.73 -22.58
CA LEU A 174 95.59 41.90 -21.83
C LEU A 174 97.08 41.85 -21.46
N GLN A 175 97.74 40.71 -21.62
CA GLN A 175 99.18 40.52 -21.39
C GLN A 175 100.05 40.85 -22.60
N TYR A 176 99.46 41.01 -23.79
CA TYR A 176 100.20 41.50 -24.96
C TYR A 176 100.57 42.98 -24.79
N GLU A 177 101.76 43.37 -25.25
CA GLU A 177 102.32 44.72 -25.07
C GLU A 177 101.66 45.79 -25.96
N ASP A 178 100.86 45.38 -26.94
CA ASP A 178 100.22 46.27 -27.91
C ASP A 178 99.04 47.05 -27.28
N SER A 179 99.17 48.39 -27.18
CA SER A 179 98.24 49.25 -26.45
C SER A 179 96.86 49.35 -27.11
N GLU A 180 96.77 49.15 -28.43
CA GLU A 180 95.51 49.26 -29.17
C GLU A 180 94.65 48.02 -29.00
N VAL A 181 95.27 46.83 -29.06
CA VAL A 181 94.62 45.54 -28.80
C VAL A 181 94.03 45.53 -27.39
N LYS A 182 94.79 46.01 -26.40
CA LYS A 182 94.34 46.12 -25.02
C LYS A 182 93.10 47.02 -24.87
N LYS A 183 93.10 48.18 -25.51
CA LYS A 183 91.96 49.14 -25.46
C LYS A 183 90.73 48.62 -26.22
N ALA A 184 90.91 47.86 -27.30
CA ALA A 184 89.81 47.25 -28.05
C ALA A 184 89.15 46.12 -27.25
N VAL A 185 89.94 45.24 -26.62
CA VAL A 185 89.45 44.13 -25.79
C VAL A 185 88.66 44.63 -24.58
N ILE A 186 89.13 45.69 -23.90
CA ILE A 186 88.41 46.28 -22.75
C ILE A 186 87.04 46.85 -23.16
N ARG A 187 86.92 47.47 -24.35
CA ARG A 187 85.64 47.98 -24.86
C ARG A 187 84.67 46.86 -25.19
N LEU A 188 85.15 45.78 -25.81
CA LEU A 188 84.35 44.63 -26.22
C LEU A 188 83.79 43.87 -25.00
N PHE A 189 84.60 43.70 -23.95
CA PHE A 189 84.20 43.02 -22.71
C PHE A 189 83.15 43.82 -21.91
N ARG A 190 83.22 45.16 -21.93
CA ARG A 190 82.18 46.01 -21.30
C ARG A 190 80.82 45.90 -22.01
N TRP A 191 80.79 45.58 -23.30
CA TRP A 191 79.55 45.48 -24.07
C TRP A 191 78.87 44.12 -23.95
N THR A 192 79.64 43.04 -23.70
CA THR A 192 79.12 41.67 -23.65
C THR A 192 78.76 41.16 -22.25
N LEU A 193 79.15 41.88 -21.20
CA LEU A 193 78.87 41.53 -19.79
C LEU A 193 77.96 42.52 -19.05
N GLY A 194 77.43 43.53 -19.77
CA GLY A 194 76.38 44.43 -19.28
C GLY A 194 74.99 43.83 -19.48
#